data_AF-A0A2E7IMM1-F1
#
_entry.id   AF-A0A2E7IMM1-F1
#
_cell.length_a   1.000
_cell.length_b   1.000
_cell.length_c   1.000
_cell.angle_alpha   90.00
_cell.angle_beta   90.00
_cell.angle_gamma   90.00
#
_symmetry.space_group_name_H-M   'P 1'
#
loop_
_entity.id
_entity.type
_entity.pdbx_description
1 polymer ?
#
loop_
_entity_poly.entity_id
_entity_poly.type
_entity_poly.pdbx_seq_one_letter_code
_entity_poly.pdbx_strand_id
1 'polypeptide(L)'
;MDNERPTPLVEDIDGTRRKLESWFAKKLQADGAVSIPELKIPEATGMSNVTLLFDVSYEKGGKAITEGCVGRLQPEIEKPVFPEYDLSIQYKAMDIVGSKTDIPAPGLLGLELDSSVLGTAFYVMKKADGRVPPDMPPYSMDGWMMHDIGPAERESLWNAGIDVMASFHRQCRDYKALGFDFLERPEPGANPLQKQLAYWEGYGKWALEGRSHSICDPVMQWLKDNQPKSEEFGLCWGDSRIGNMLFSQDCKSVSAMLDWEMITLGNPLQDVAWWNFLDYFFSDGLGIPRLEGLPSYEDTVARWEKASGFSGEHYKYYWVFAGLRYGLIMSRIMVAQGQHDQIEDNFATGVLKKVMEEL
;
A
#
# COMPACT_ATOMS: atom_id res chain seq x y z
N MET A 1 16.74 7.03 21.59
CA MET A 1 16.92 6.13 20.46
C MET A 1 16.60 6.96 19.24
N ASP A 2 17.64 7.45 18.56
CA ASP A 2 17.46 8.20 17.33
C ASP A 2 16.80 7.28 16.32
N ASN A 3 15.53 7.58 16.05
CA ASN A 3 14.65 6.82 15.19
C ASN A 3 14.91 7.27 13.74
N GLU A 4 16.18 7.27 13.32
CA GLU A 4 16.59 7.60 11.96
C GLU A 4 16.13 6.48 11.04
N ARG A 5 14.89 6.59 10.57
CA ARG A 5 14.39 5.81 9.44
C ARG A 5 15.25 6.17 8.23
N PRO A 6 15.77 5.21 7.46
CA PRO A 6 16.54 5.50 6.26
C PRO A 6 15.60 5.97 5.14
N THR A 7 15.08 7.20 5.25
CA THR A 7 14.50 7.90 4.12
C THR A 7 15.67 8.44 3.30
N PRO A 8 15.75 8.16 1.99
CA PRO A 8 16.79 8.73 1.15
C PRO A 8 16.75 10.26 1.26
N LEU A 9 17.87 10.84 1.69
CA LEU A 9 18.00 12.29 1.86
C LEU A 9 18.08 12.91 0.48
N VAL A 10 17.05 13.68 0.10
CA VAL A 10 17.24 14.69 -0.95
C VAL A 10 18.06 15.80 -0.32
N GLU A 11 19.39 15.66 -0.38
CA GLU A 11 20.34 16.57 0.26
C GLU A 11 20.31 17.98 -0.36
N ASP A 12 20.04 18.08 -1.67
CA ASP A 12 19.92 19.33 -2.41
C ASP A 12 18.46 19.61 -2.82
N ILE A 13 17.68 20.14 -1.87
CA ILE A 13 16.27 20.51 -2.08
C ILE A 13 16.13 21.56 -3.20
N ASP A 14 17.00 22.57 -3.23
CA ASP A 14 16.92 23.66 -4.21
C ASP A 14 17.31 23.22 -5.62
N GLY A 15 18.32 22.35 -5.75
CA GLY A 15 18.66 21.72 -7.02
C GLY A 15 17.54 20.81 -7.52
N THR A 16 16.95 20.00 -6.64
CA THR A 16 15.81 19.13 -6.95
C THR A 16 14.61 19.93 -7.43
N ARG A 17 14.28 21.01 -6.72
CA ARG A 17 13.22 21.97 -7.09
C ARG A 17 13.41 22.53 -8.51
N ARG A 18 14.61 23.04 -8.83
CA ARG A 18 14.92 23.59 -10.18
C ARG A 18 14.85 22.55 -11.30
N LYS A 19 15.29 21.31 -11.01
CA LYS A 19 15.19 20.18 -11.95
C LYS A 19 13.72 19.82 -12.22
N LEU A 20 12.89 19.79 -11.18
CA LEU A 20 11.44 19.57 -11.30
C LEU A 20 10.76 20.69 -12.11
N GLU A 21 11.06 21.95 -11.86
CA GLU A 21 10.54 23.08 -12.66
C GLU A 21 10.85 22.90 -14.15
N SER A 22 12.09 22.53 -14.47
CA SER A 22 12.53 22.26 -15.84
C SER A 22 11.82 21.05 -16.46
N TRP A 23 11.59 20.00 -15.68
CA TRP A 23 10.86 18.81 -16.10
C TRP A 23 9.39 19.13 -16.40
N PHE A 24 8.72 19.87 -15.50
CA PHE A 24 7.34 20.30 -15.69
C PHE A 24 7.17 21.24 -16.87
N ALA A 25 8.10 22.17 -17.10
CA ALA A 25 8.05 23.06 -18.27
C ALA A 25 7.97 22.28 -19.58
N LYS A 26 8.72 21.17 -19.69
CA LYS A 26 8.67 20.27 -20.86
C LYS A 26 7.36 19.47 -20.92
N LYS A 27 6.91 18.91 -19.79
CA LYS A 27 5.73 18.02 -19.74
C LYS A 27 4.41 18.77 -19.93
N LEU A 28 4.23 19.91 -19.26
CA LEU A 28 2.96 20.65 -19.24
C LEU A 28 2.72 21.49 -20.49
N GLN A 29 3.76 21.72 -21.31
CA GLN A 29 3.75 22.66 -22.43
C GLN A 29 3.21 24.03 -21.99
N ALA A 30 3.76 24.56 -20.89
CA ALA A 30 3.35 25.83 -20.33
C ALA A 30 3.73 26.99 -21.29
N ASP A 31 2.91 28.03 -21.33
CA ASP A 31 3.14 29.22 -22.16
C ASP A 31 4.21 30.15 -21.56
N GLY A 32 4.57 29.93 -20.29
CA GLY A 32 5.51 30.73 -19.51
C GLY A 32 6.35 29.90 -18.53
N ALA A 33 7.02 30.58 -17.61
CA ALA A 33 7.86 29.93 -16.60
C ALA A 33 7.03 29.06 -15.66
N VAL A 34 7.55 27.87 -15.35
CA VAL A 34 7.03 27.02 -14.28
C VAL A 34 7.77 27.37 -13.00
N SER A 35 7.03 27.51 -11.90
CA SER A 35 7.58 27.81 -10.57
C SER A 35 7.10 26.79 -9.56
N ILE A 36 8.04 26.32 -8.73
CA ILE A 36 7.77 25.56 -7.52
C ILE A 36 8.30 26.41 -6.36
N PRO A 37 7.44 27.11 -5.61
CA PRO A 37 7.87 28.03 -4.56
C PRO A 37 8.56 27.33 -3.39
N GLU A 38 8.09 26.12 -3.05
CA GLU A 38 8.53 25.36 -1.90
C GLU A 38 8.45 23.85 -2.20
N LEU A 39 9.46 23.10 -1.75
CA LEU A 39 9.53 21.64 -1.86
C LEU A 39 9.73 21.07 -0.45
N LYS A 40 8.78 20.25 0.01
CA LYS A 40 8.79 19.64 1.35
C LYS A 40 8.98 18.14 1.27
N ILE A 41 9.74 17.61 2.22
CA ILE A 41 9.78 16.18 2.51
C ILE A 41 9.04 16.02 3.85
N PRO A 42 7.88 15.35 3.89
CA PRO A 42 7.16 15.18 5.14
C PRO A 42 7.96 14.28 6.10
N GLU A 43 7.96 14.62 7.39
CA GLU A 43 8.67 13.87 8.44
C GLU A 43 8.13 12.42 8.58
N ALA A 44 6.85 12.22 8.25
CA ALA A 44 6.19 10.91 8.21
C ALA A 44 6.13 10.39 6.77
N THR A 45 7.19 9.74 6.30
CA THR A 45 7.18 8.96 5.06
C THR A 45 7.19 7.46 5.35
N GLY A 46 6.44 6.69 4.56
CA GLY A 46 6.52 5.23 4.54
C GLY A 46 7.91 4.77 4.05
N MET A 47 8.28 3.52 4.34
CA MET A 47 9.63 3.01 4.07
C MET A 47 9.90 2.72 2.58
N SER A 48 8.86 2.72 1.74
CA SER A 48 8.95 2.25 0.35
C SER A 48 9.28 3.34 -0.68
N ASN A 49 9.10 4.62 -0.37
CA ASN A 49 9.32 5.73 -1.33
C ASN A 49 9.71 7.04 -0.62
N VAL A 50 10.57 7.84 -1.26
CA VAL A 50 10.71 9.25 -0.85
C VAL A 50 9.51 10.03 -1.37
N THR A 51 8.87 10.78 -0.48
CA THR A 51 7.71 11.60 -0.82
C THR A 51 8.09 13.06 -0.84
N LEU A 52 7.76 13.75 -1.93
CA LEU A 52 7.89 15.19 -2.06
C LEU A 52 6.50 15.83 -2.11
N LEU A 53 6.27 16.88 -1.33
CA LEU A 53 5.05 17.68 -1.36
C LEU A 53 5.41 19.09 -1.83
N PHE A 54 4.71 19.58 -2.85
CA PHE A 54 4.96 20.90 -3.42
C PHE A 54 3.77 21.39 -4.25
N ASP A 55 3.68 22.70 -4.45
CA ASP A 55 2.75 23.29 -5.41
C ASP A 55 3.50 23.69 -6.68
N VAL A 56 2.97 23.32 -7.85
CA VAL A 56 3.48 23.79 -9.13
C VAL A 56 2.58 24.91 -9.67
N SER A 57 3.19 26.02 -10.09
CA SER A 57 2.49 27.17 -10.63
C SER A 57 3.00 27.48 -12.05
N TYR A 58 2.08 27.64 -13.00
CA TYR A 58 2.40 27.86 -14.41
C TYR A 58 1.23 28.56 -15.14
N GLU A 59 1.51 29.08 -16.34
CA GLU A 59 0.49 29.65 -17.22
C GLU A 59 0.21 28.71 -18.40
N LYS A 60 -1.07 28.51 -18.71
CA LYS A 60 -1.51 27.73 -19.88
C LYS A 60 -2.81 28.28 -20.45
N GLY A 61 -2.82 28.61 -21.74
CA GLY A 61 -3.96 29.24 -22.41
C GLY A 61 -4.34 30.59 -21.82
N GLY A 62 -3.36 31.38 -21.37
CA GLY A 62 -3.60 32.70 -20.73
C GLY A 62 -4.18 32.63 -19.32
N LYS A 63 -4.17 31.46 -18.67
CA LYS A 63 -4.66 31.25 -17.31
C LYS A 63 -3.53 30.81 -16.39
N ALA A 64 -3.42 31.49 -15.24
CA ALA A 64 -2.57 31.03 -14.15
C ALA A 64 -3.21 29.81 -13.48
N ILE A 65 -2.40 28.75 -13.31
CA ILE A 65 -2.78 27.50 -12.68
C ILE A 65 -1.80 27.23 -11.54
N THR A 66 -2.33 26.87 -10.37
CA THR A 66 -1.56 26.33 -9.25
C THR A 66 -2.15 24.97 -8.90
N GLU A 67 -1.31 23.95 -8.82
CA GLU A 67 -1.72 22.56 -8.57
C GLU A 67 -0.85 21.96 -7.46
N GLY A 68 -1.48 21.42 -6.42
CA GLY A 68 -0.79 20.68 -5.38
C GLY A 68 -0.32 19.34 -5.91
N CYS A 69 0.93 18.99 -5.64
CA CYS A 69 1.59 17.80 -6.21
C CYS A 69 2.23 16.94 -5.13
N VAL A 70 2.29 15.65 -5.42
CA VAL A 70 3.06 14.65 -4.68
C VAL A 70 4.03 13.97 -5.63
N GLY A 71 5.33 14.10 -5.38
CA GLY A 71 6.37 13.33 -6.04
C GLY A 71 6.68 12.06 -5.26
N ARG A 72 6.81 10.93 -5.95
CA ARG A 72 7.28 9.66 -5.38
C ARG A 72 8.55 9.25 -6.12
N LEU A 73 9.66 9.23 -5.40
CA LEU A 73 10.97 8.87 -5.93
C LEU A 73 11.33 7.48 -5.47
N GLN A 74 11.95 6.72 -6.36
CA GLN A 74 12.39 5.37 -6.08
C GLN A 74 13.51 5.43 -5.03
N PRO A 75 13.40 4.63 -3.96
CA PRO A 75 14.38 4.67 -2.90
C PRO A 75 15.72 4.04 -3.33
N GLU A 76 16.82 4.68 -2.95
CA GLU A 76 18.16 4.09 -2.99
C GLU A 76 18.52 3.62 -1.57
N ILE A 77 18.08 2.41 -1.21
CA ILE A 77 18.31 1.84 0.12
C ILE A 77 19.23 0.63 -0.01
N GLU A 78 20.28 0.57 0.82
CA GLU A 78 21.25 -0.55 0.85
C GLU A 78 20.58 -1.88 1.19
N LYS A 79 19.61 -1.86 2.13
CA LYS A 79 18.80 -3.01 2.54
C LYS A 79 17.31 -2.73 2.30
N PRO A 80 16.81 -2.94 1.07
CA PRO A 80 15.42 -2.66 0.73
C PRO A 80 14.44 -3.63 1.41
N VAL A 81 13.16 -3.23 1.55
CA VAL A 81 12.09 -4.08 2.11
C VAL A 81 11.59 -5.09 1.07
N PHE A 82 11.59 -4.70 -0.21
CA PHE A 82 11.25 -5.57 -1.34
C PHE A 82 12.46 -5.84 -2.24
N PRO A 83 12.52 -7.01 -2.91
CA PRO A 83 13.66 -7.35 -3.78
C PRO A 83 13.77 -6.41 -4.99
N GLU A 84 12.63 -5.90 -5.46
CA GLU A 84 12.55 -4.99 -6.61
C GLU A 84 11.57 -3.87 -6.27
N TYR A 85 11.93 -2.64 -6.63
CA TYR A 85 11.03 -1.50 -6.63
C TYR A 85 10.80 -1.06 -8.07
N ASP A 86 9.57 -1.25 -8.55
CA ASP A 86 9.17 -0.78 -9.88
C ASP A 86 8.04 0.24 -9.76
N LEU A 87 8.43 1.52 -9.79
CA LEU A 87 7.47 2.63 -9.78
C LEU A 87 6.55 2.64 -11.01
N SER A 88 6.98 2.03 -12.12
CA SER A 88 6.16 1.99 -13.33
C SER A 88 4.91 1.12 -13.14
N ILE A 89 5.00 0.06 -12.33
CA ILE A 89 3.86 -0.78 -11.96
C ILE A 89 2.84 0.04 -11.17
N GLN A 90 3.29 0.79 -10.15
CA GLN A 90 2.42 1.64 -9.34
C GLN A 90 1.75 2.73 -10.18
N TYR A 91 2.54 3.42 -11.01
CA TYR A 91 2.05 4.46 -11.91
C TYR A 91 1.00 3.90 -12.88
N LYS A 92 1.31 2.78 -13.55
CA LYS A 92 0.42 2.16 -14.53
C LYS A 92 -0.86 1.64 -13.89
N ALA A 93 -0.77 1.08 -12.68
CA ALA A 93 -1.95 0.66 -11.92
C ALA A 93 -2.88 1.84 -11.63
N MET A 94 -2.35 2.92 -11.06
CA MET A 94 -3.14 4.13 -10.79
C MET A 94 -3.70 4.75 -12.06
N ASP A 95 -2.95 4.75 -13.17
CA ASP A 95 -3.40 5.28 -14.46
C ASP A 95 -4.59 4.50 -14.99
N ILE A 96 -4.51 3.16 -15.00
CA ILE A 96 -5.60 2.30 -15.47
C ILE A 96 -6.82 2.46 -14.57
N VAL A 97 -6.64 2.41 -13.24
CA VAL A 97 -7.73 2.56 -12.28
C VAL A 97 -8.42 3.92 -12.45
N GLY A 98 -7.64 5.01 -12.42
CA GLY A 98 -8.18 6.37 -12.50
C GLY A 98 -8.76 6.75 -13.86
N SER A 99 -8.35 6.09 -14.95
CA SER A 99 -8.85 6.39 -16.31
C SER A 99 -9.98 5.48 -16.78
N LYS A 100 -10.16 4.30 -16.18
CA LYS A 100 -11.12 3.29 -16.66
C LYS A 100 -12.15 2.85 -15.63
N THR A 101 -12.09 3.36 -14.41
CA THR A 101 -13.00 2.99 -13.31
C THR A 101 -13.44 4.22 -12.52
N ASP A 102 -14.43 4.05 -11.65
CA ASP A 102 -14.87 5.09 -10.71
C ASP A 102 -14.10 5.06 -9.38
N ILE A 103 -13.00 4.30 -9.30
CA ILE A 103 -12.22 4.16 -8.08
C ILE A 103 -11.37 5.43 -7.87
N PRO A 104 -11.44 6.05 -6.68
CA PRO A 104 -10.71 7.28 -6.43
C PRO A 104 -9.20 7.01 -6.41
N ALA A 105 -8.48 7.57 -7.36
CA ALA A 105 -7.02 7.55 -7.43
C ALA A 105 -6.49 8.95 -7.75
N PRO A 106 -5.27 9.32 -7.28
CA PRO A 106 -4.69 10.61 -7.60
C PRO A 106 -4.48 10.79 -9.11
N GLY A 107 -4.81 11.96 -9.64
CA GLY A 107 -4.55 12.28 -11.04
C GLY A 107 -3.05 12.29 -11.34
N LEU A 108 -2.59 11.46 -12.27
CA LEU A 108 -1.17 11.36 -12.59
C LEU A 108 -0.71 12.50 -13.50
N LEU A 109 0.46 13.07 -13.20
CA LEU A 109 1.06 14.17 -13.97
C LEU A 109 2.23 13.69 -14.85
N GLY A 110 2.92 12.63 -14.45
CA GLY A 110 3.92 11.98 -15.29
C GLY A 110 4.80 11.01 -14.54
N LEU A 111 5.34 10.04 -15.28
CA LEU A 111 6.41 9.13 -14.89
C LEU A 111 7.71 9.56 -15.59
N GLU A 112 8.82 9.50 -14.88
CA GLU A 112 10.18 9.70 -15.37
C GLU A 112 11.06 8.52 -14.94
N LEU A 113 11.50 7.73 -15.90
CA LEU A 113 12.37 6.58 -15.68
C LEU A 113 13.85 6.93 -15.95
N ASP A 114 14.12 8.05 -16.63
CA ASP A 114 15.48 8.53 -16.83
C ASP A 114 16.02 9.16 -15.54
N SER A 115 16.95 8.45 -14.90
CA SER A 115 17.62 8.91 -13.68
C SER A 115 18.46 10.17 -13.90
N SER A 116 18.72 10.61 -15.14
CA SER A 116 19.48 11.84 -15.41
C SER A 116 18.83 13.11 -14.85
N VAL A 117 17.51 13.08 -14.58
CA VAL A 117 16.77 14.23 -14.06
C VAL A 117 17.04 14.42 -12.56
N LEU A 118 16.65 13.45 -11.71
CA LEU A 118 16.73 13.55 -10.25
C LEU A 118 17.75 12.60 -9.60
N GLY A 119 18.49 11.83 -10.38
CA GLY A 119 19.38 10.77 -9.87
C GLY A 119 18.67 9.42 -9.74
N THR A 120 17.34 9.40 -9.68
CA THR A 120 16.51 8.19 -9.54
C THR A 120 15.22 8.33 -10.36
N ALA A 121 14.55 7.21 -10.62
CA ALA A 121 13.23 7.21 -11.23
C ALA A 121 12.19 7.83 -10.28
N PHE A 122 11.19 8.50 -10.84
CA PHE A 122 10.13 9.11 -10.05
C PHE A 122 8.85 9.26 -10.86
N TYR A 123 7.72 9.39 -10.16
CA TYR A 123 6.50 9.91 -10.75
C TYR A 123 5.93 11.05 -9.93
N VAL A 124 5.10 11.86 -10.57
CA VAL A 124 4.36 12.94 -9.92
C VAL A 124 2.87 12.76 -10.17
N MET A 125 2.10 12.99 -9.12
CA MET A 125 0.64 12.98 -9.13
C MET A 125 0.09 14.25 -8.46
N LYS A 126 -1.17 14.56 -8.75
CA LYS A 126 -1.92 15.59 -8.03
C LYS A 126 -2.07 15.18 -6.57
N LYS A 127 -1.97 16.16 -5.68
CA LYS A 127 -2.26 15.98 -4.26
C LYS A 127 -3.76 15.81 -4.10
N ALA A 128 -4.18 14.68 -3.53
CA ALA A 128 -5.56 14.45 -3.14
C ALA A 128 -5.80 15.03 -1.73
N ASP A 129 -6.98 15.62 -1.53
CA ASP A 129 -7.39 16.15 -0.24
C ASP A 129 -7.96 15.03 0.64
N GLY A 130 -7.60 15.02 1.92
CA GLY A 130 -8.16 14.08 2.87
C GLY A 130 -7.28 13.89 4.09
N ARG A 131 -7.72 12.99 4.97
CA ARG A 131 -6.99 12.56 6.16
C ARG A 131 -6.60 11.11 6.00
N VAL A 132 -5.38 10.77 6.40
CA VAL A 132 -4.88 9.40 6.45
C VAL A 132 -4.83 8.98 7.92
N PRO A 133 -5.39 7.83 8.32
CA PRO A 133 -5.15 7.25 9.63
C PRO A 133 -3.66 6.90 9.80
N PRO A 134 -3.00 7.36 10.87
CA PRO A 134 -1.57 7.12 11.05
C PRO A 134 -1.26 5.66 11.40
N ASP A 135 -0.13 5.15 10.91
CA ASP A 135 0.41 3.85 11.34
C ASP A 135 1.34 3.97 12.55
N MET A 136 1.97 5.14 12.76
CA MET A 136 3.00 5.33 13.79
C MET A 136 2.88 6.69 14.50
N PRO A 137 2.51 6.71 15.79
CA PRO A 137 1.81 5.62 16.49
C PRO A 137 0.53 5.20 15.73
N PRO A 138 0.05 3.95 15.89
CA PRO A 138 -1.15 3.50 15.20
C PRO A 138 -2.38 4.32 15.57
N TYR A 139 -3.34 4.43 14.66
CA TYR A 139 -4.58 5.20 14.85
C TYR A 139 -5.42 4.76 16.07
N SER A 140 -5.20 3.54 16.56
CA SER A 140 -5.79 2.98 17.80
C SER A 140 -5.15 3.51 19.08
N MET A 141 -3.94 4.09 18.99
CA MET A 141 -3.16 4.63 20.09
C MET A 141 -3.17 6.16 20.13
N ASP A 142 -3.09 6.80 18.96
CA ASP A 142 -3.06 8.25 18.84
C ASP A 142 -3.46 8.69 17.43
N GLY A 143 -3.75 9.98 17.27
CA GLY A 143 -4.18 10.58 16.03
C GLY A 143 -5.69 10.77 15.94
N TRP A 144 -6.10 11.26 14.78
CA TRP A 144 -7.41 11.88 14.65
C TRP A 144 -8.59 10.91 14.76
N MET A 145 -8.41 9.63 14.41
CA MET A 145 -9.47 8.64 14.59
C MET A 145 -9.81 8.45 16.07
N MET A 146 -8.82 8.61 16.96
CA MET A 146 -9.00 8.50 18.40
C MET A 146 -9.56 9.79 19.00
N HIS A 147 -8.99 10.95 18.63
CA HIS A 147 -9.26 12.22 19.33
C HIS A 147 -10.36 13.09 18.71
N ASP A 148 -10.58 12.99 17.41
CA ASP A 148 -11.39 13.97 16.68
C ASP A 148 -12.76 13.45 16.27
N ILE A 149 -12.97 12.13 16.23
CA ILE A 149 -14.21 11.50 15.74
C ILE A 149 -14.78 10.45 16.70
N GLY A 150 -16.11 10.28 16.67
CA GLY A 150 -16.83 9.31 17.50
C GLY A 150 -17.08 7.94 16.85
N PRO A 151 -17.65 6.98 17.59
CA PRO A 151 -17.90 5.61 17.11
C PRO A 151 -18.66 5.53 15.77
N ALA A 152 -19.70 6.35 15.57
CA ALA A 152 -20.49 6.35 14.34
C ALA A 152 -19.70 6.84 13.11
N GLU A 153 -18.78 7.80 13.30
CA GLU A 153 -17.91 8.30 12.23
C GLU A 153 -16.83 7.27 11.88
N ARG A 154 -16.29 6.56 12.89
CA ARG A 154 -15.36 5.44 12.67
C ARG A 154 -16.02 4.31 11.90
N GLU A 155 -17.27 3.97 12.24
CA GLU A 155 -18.07 2.99 11.51
C GLU A 155 -18.26 3.40 10.04
N SER A 156 -18.69 4.66 9.81
CA SER A 156 -18.86 5.24 8.48
C SER A 156 -17.57 5.20 7.67
N LEU A 157 -16.46 5.60 8.27
CA LEU A 157 -15.15 5.63 7.65
C LEU A 157 -14.70 4.23 7.22
N TRP A 158 -14.76 3.27 8.13
CA TRP A 158 -14.38 1.89 7.87
C TRP A 158 -15.21 1.31 6.73
N ASN A 159 -16.54 1.47 6.81
CA ASN A 159 -17.46 1.01 5.78
C ASN A 159 -17.19 1.67 4.41
N ALA A 160 -16.85 2.96 4.37
CA ALA A 160 -16.48 3.65 3.13
C ALA A 160 -15.21 3.06 2.48
N GLY A 161 -14.21 2.71 3.30
CA GLY A 161 -12.99 2.03 2.82
C GLY A 161 -13.30 0.66 2.21
N ILE A 162 -14.10 -0.15 2.92
CA ILE A 162 -14.52 -1.47 2.46
C ILE A 162 -15.39 -1.39 1.20
N ASP A 163 -16.28 -0.42 1.11
CA ASP A 163 -17.12 -0.21 -0.09
C ASP A 163 -16.28 0.13 -1.32
N VAL A 164 -15.27 0.99 -1.16
CA VAL A 164 -14.37 1.36 -2.25
C VAL A 164 -13.49 0.18 -2.68
N MET A 165 -12.96 -0.60 -1.72
CA MET A 165 -12.22 -1.83 -2.02
C MET A 165 -13.10 -2.88 -2.72
N ALA A 166 -14.34 -3.09 -2.25
CA ALA A 166 -15.29 -3.98 -2.91
C ALA A 166 -15.65 -3.50 -4.32
N SER A 167 -15.82 -2.20 -4.50
CA SER A 167 -16.04 -1.57 -5.80
C SER A 167 -14.85 -1.79 -6.74
N PHE A 168 -13.62 -1.66 -6.23
CA PHE A 168 -12.39 -1.94 -6.98
C PHE A 168 -12.36 -3.39 -7.48
N HIS A 169 -12.58 -4.37 -6.60
CA HIS A 169 -12.60 -5.78 -7.01
C HIS A 169 -13.69 -6.07 -8.04
N ARG A 170 -14.88 -5.48 -7.89
CA ARG A 170 -16.00 -5.67 -8.81
C ARG A 170 -15.73 -5.06 -10.18
N GLN A 171 -15.28 -3.81 -10.23
CA GLN A 171 -15.01 -3.08 -11.48
C GLN A 171 -13.80 -3.64 -12.22
N CYS A 172 -12.80 -4.13 -11.48
CA CYS A 172 -11.56 -4.68 -12.03
C CYS A 172 -11.59 -6.18 -12.26
N ARG A 173 -12.78 -6.81 -12.24
CA ARG A 173 -12.93 -8.27 -12.39
C ARG A 173 -12.42 -8.77 -13.74
N ASP A 174 -12.64 -8.00 -14.82
CA ASP A 174 -12.01 -8.22 -16.12
C ASP A 174 -10.73 -7.37 -16.25
N TYR A 175 -9.73 -7.72 -15.43
CA TYR A 175 -8.47 -6.99 -15.37
C TYR A 175 -7.73 -6.95 -16.71
N LYS A 176 -7.92 -7.96 -17.58
CA LYS A 176 -7.33 -8.02 -18.92
C LYS A 176 -7.94 -6.98 -19.84
N ALA A 177 -9.27 -6.86 -19.88
CA ALA A 177 -9.91 -5.81 -20.66
C ALA A 177 -9.49 -4.39 -20.20
N LEU A 178 -9.17 -4.23 -18.91
CA LEU A 178 -8.63 -2.99 -18.38
C LEU A 178 -7.15 -2.76 -18.71
N GLY A 179 -6.40 -3.79 -19.12
CA GLY A 179 -4.99 -3.69 -19.52
C GLY A 179 -3.98 -4.04 -18.42
N PHE A 180 -4.40 -4.85 -17.44
CA PHE A 180 -3.54 -5.40 -16.39
C PHE A 180 -2.84 -6.71 -16.76
N ASP A 181 -2.80 -7.06 -18.05
CA ASP A 181 -2.13 -8.29 -18.52
C ASP A 181 -0.64 -8.34 -18.14
N PHE A 182 -0.02 -7.18 -17.87
CA PHE A 182 1.36 -7.09 -17.42
C PHE A 182 1.61 -7.68 -16.02
N LEU A 183 0.55 -7.93 -15.23
CA LEU A 183 0.64 -8.63 -13.94
C LEU A 183 0.66 -10.15 -14.11
N GLU A 184 0.33 -10.67 -15.30
CA GLU A 184 0.41 -12.12 -15.55
C GLU A 184 1.87 -12.57 -15.64
N ARG A 185 2.26 -13.48 -14.74
CA ARG A 185 3.55 -14.16 -14.84
C ARG A 185 3.44 -15.37 -15.77
N PRO A 186 4.34 -15.54 -16.75
CA PRO A 186 4.34 -16.67 -17.68
C PRO A 186 4.87 -17.95 -16.99
N GLU A 187 4.06 -18.50 -16.10
CA GLU A 187 4.31 -19.79 -15.45
C GLU A 187 3.15 -20.74 -15.81
N PRO A 188 3.37 -21.64 -16.79
CA PRO A 188 2.34 -22.58 -17.23
C PRO A 188 1.88 -23.50 -16.10
N GLY A 189 0.56 -23.67 -15.94
CA GLY A 189 -0.03 -24.64 -15.02
C GLY A 189 -0.20 -24.18 -13.57
N ALA A 190 0.34 -23.02 -13.18
CA ALA A 190 0.11 -22.43 -11.87
C ALA A 190 -1.03 -21.41 -11.89
N ASN A 191 -1.95 -21.50 -10.93
CA ASN A 191 -2.97 -20.46 -10.71
C ASN A 191 -2.39 -19.25 -9.95
N PRO A 192 -3.10 -18.10 -9.89
CA PRO A 192 -2.60 -16.92 -9.18
C PRO A 192 -2.22 -17.14 -7.70
N LEU A 193 -2.99 -17.94 -6.94
CA LEU A 193 -2.63 -18.26 -5.55
C LEU A 193 -1.30 -19.03 -5.46
N GLN A 194 -1.09 -20.03 -6.31
CA GLN A 194 0.15 -20.80 -6.34
C GLN A 194 1.36 -19.93 -6.67
N LYS A 195 1.20 -18.96 -7.58
CA LYS A 195 2.22 -17.96 -7.90
C LYS A 195 2.50 -17.02 -6.72
N GLN A 196 1.46 -16.63 -5.98
CA GLN A 196 1.61 -15.86 -4.75
C GLN A 196 2.39 -16.65 -3.69
N LEU A 197 2.05 -17.91 -3.43
CA LEU A 197 2.77 -18.75 -2.47
C LEU A 197 4.25 -18.93 -2.87
N ALA A 198 4.52 -19.19 -4.16
CA ALA A 198 5.88 -19.29 -4.67
C ALA A 198 6.66 -17.96 -4.52
N TYR A 199 6.01 -16.82 -4.80
CA TYR A 199 6.60 -15.50 -4.60
C TYR A 199 6.95 -15.26 -3.13
N TRP A 200 6.03 -15.49 -2.19
CA TRP A 200 6.27 -15.23 -0.77
C TRP A 200 7.25 -16.20 -0.14
N GLU A 201 7.35 -17.43 -0.62
CA GLU A 201 8.41 -18.36 -0.22
C GLU A 201 9.79 -17.87 -0.71
N GLY A 202 9.86 -17.42 -1.97
CA GLY A 202 11.07 -16.79 -2.52
C GLY A 202 11.44 -15.51 -1.78
N TYR A 203 10.44 -14.68 -1.47
CA TYR A 203 10.58 -13.47 -0.67
C TYR A 203 11.17 -13.80 0.69
N GLY A 204 10.63 -14.79 1.41
CA GLY A 204 11.14 -15.19 2.73
C GLY A 204 12.63 -15.59 2.68
N LYS A 205 13.01 -16.43 1.70
CA LYS A 205 14.40 -16.83 1.49
C LYS A 205 15.31 -15.63 1.22
N TRP A 206 14.89 -14.70 0.35
CA TRP A 206 15.65 -13.49 0.06
C TRP A 206 15.72 -12.55 1.28
N ALA A 207 14.57 -12.30 1.91
CA ALA A 207 14.40 -11.34 2.99
C ALA A 207 15.26 -11.70 4.21
N LEU A 208 15.33 -12.98 4.51
CA LEU A 208 16.08 -13.56 5.63
C LEU A 208 17.52 -13.92 5.27
N GLU A 209 17.99 -13.57 4.07
CA GLU A 209 19.36 -13.84 3.59
C GLU A 209 19.69 -15.35 3.60
N GLY A 210 18.71 -16.19 3.26
CA GLY A 210 18.81 -17.65 3.20
C GLY A 210 18.63 -18.36 4.54
N ARG A 211 18.42 -17.65 5.65
CA ARG A 211 18.11 -18.26 6.95
C ARG A 211 16.68 -18.83 6.95
N SER A 212 16.51 -19.97 7.63
CA SER A 212 15.19 -20.51 7.99
C SER A 212 14.54 -19.65 9.07
N HIS A 213 13.22 -19.74 9.19
CA HIS A 213 12.44 -19.09 10.24
C HIS A 213 11.51 -20.09 10.92
N SER A 214 11.63 -20.21 12.23
CA SER A 214 10.94 -21.24 13.02
C SER A 214 9.40 -21.14 12.99
N ILE A 215 8.84 -19.96 12.74
CA ILE A 215 7.38 -19.71 12.66
C ILE A 215 6.93 -19.61 11.20
N CYS A 216 7.61 -18.82 10.38
CA CYS A 216 7.16 -18.55 9.01
C CYS A 216 7.27 -19.79 8.10
N ASP A 217 8.30 -20.63 8.25
CA ASP A 217 8.49 -21.79 7.36
C ASP A 217 7.39 -22.85 7.54
N PRO A 218 7.01 -23.27 8.78
CA PRO A 218 5.88 -24.17 8.97
C PRO A 218 4.54 -23.58 8.50
N VAL A 219 4.32 -22.27 8.67
CA VAL A 219 3.08 -21.61 8.21
C VAL A 219 3.00 -21.58 6.69
N MET A 220 4.11 -21.29 6.00
CA MET A 220 4.19 -21.38 4.54
C MET A 220 3.83 -22.80 4.06
N GLN A 221 4.33 -23.83 4.75
CA GLN A 221 3.96 -25.22 4.43
C GLN A 221 2.47 -25.49 4.66
N TRP A 222 1.90 -25.02 5.78
CA TRP A 222 0.47 -25.14 6.04
C TRP A 222 -0.38 -24.48 4.95
N LEU A 223 -0.01 -23.28 4.50
CA LEU A 223 -0.71 -22.60 3.40
C LEU A 223 -0.66 -23.41 2.09
N LYS A 224 0.50 -24.00 1.77
CA LYS A 224 0.62 -24.86 0.58
C LYS A 224 -0.29 -26.09 0.66
N ASP A 225 -0.41 -26.71 1.84
CA ASP A 225 -1.18 -27.93 2.04
C ASP A 225 -2.70 -27.69 2.16
N ASN A 226 -3.11 -26.46 2.52
CA ASN A 226 -4.51 -26.09 2.81
C ASN A 226 -5.10 -25.12 1.78
N GLN A 227 -4.54 -25.04 0.57
CA GLN A 227 -5.06 -24.19 -0.51
C GLN A 227 -6.55 -24.46 -0.77
N PRO A 228 -7.37 -23.42 -0.98
CA PRO A 228 -8.69 -23.55 -1.56
C PRO A 228 -8.68 -24.37 -2.85
N LYS A 229 -9.59 -25.35 -2.98
CA LYS A 229 -9.64 -26.24 -4.16
C LYS A 229 -10.18 -25.55 -5.41
N SER A 230 -11.07 -24.58 -5.23
CA SER A 230 -11.71 -23.81 -6.28
C SER A 230 -12.00 -22.43 -5.75
N GLU A 231 -11.50 -21.41 -6.43
CA GLU A 231 -11.74 -20.03 -6.05
C GLU A 231 -11.66 -19.13 -7.29
N GLU A 232 -12.24 -17.95 -7.17
CA GLU A 232 -12.17 -16.93 -8.20
C GLU A 232 -10.92 -16.07 -7.99
N PHE A 233 -10.28 -15.72 -9.09
CA PHE A 233 -9.12 -14.85 -9.09
C PHE A 233 -9.46 -13.52 -9.77
N GLY A 234 -8.88 -12.45 -9.24
CA GLY A 234 -9.00 -11.10 -9.76
C GLY A 234 -7.79 -10.27 -9.37
N LEU A 235 -7.95 -8.97 -9.52
CA LEU A 235 -6.99 -7.99 -9.04
C LEU A 235 -7.05 -7.86 -7.53
N CYS A 236 -5.87 -7.78 -6.91
CA CYS A 236 -5.69 -7.49 -5.50
C CYS A 236 -4.80 -6.26 -5.40
N TRP A 237 -5.24 -5.28 -4.62
CA TRP A 237 -4.53 -4.04 -4.31
C TRP A 237 -3.20 -4.33 -3.60
N GLY A 238 -3.17 -5.32 -2.71
CA GLY A 238 -1.92 -5.75 -2.05
C GLY A 238 -1.77 -5.18 -0.66
N ASP A 239 -1.22 -3.96 -0.51
CA ASP A 239 -1.11 -3.30 0.81
C ASP A 239 -2.44 -2.60 1.18
N SER A 240 -3.51 -3.40 1.22
CA SER A 240 -4.88 -2.94 1.31
C SER A 240 -5.30 -2.58 2.73
N ARG A 241 -4.83 -1.44 3.21
CA ARG A 241 -5.05 -0.98 4.59
C ARG A 241 -5.56 0.45 4.66
N ILE A 242 -6.18 0.77 5.79
CA ILE A 242 -6.80 2.06 6.04
C ILE A 242 -5.81 3.23 5.97
N GLY A 243 -4.55 3.01 6.37
CA GLY A 243 -3.46 3.97 6.26
C GLY A 243 -2.99 4.27 4.83
N ASN A 244 -3.48 3.54 3.83
CA ASN A 244 -3.25 3.82 2.41
C ASN A 244 -4.49 4.39 1.70
N MET A 245 -5.46 4.89 2.47
CA MET A 245 -6.61 5.62 1.96
C MET A 245 -6.64 7.04 2.54
N LEU A 246 -6.95 8.02 1.67
CA LEU A 246 -7.31 9.37 2.07
C LEU A 246 -8.83 9.43 2.26
N PHE A 247 -9.28 9.85 3.43
CA PHE A 247 -10.71 9.98 3.75
C PHE A 247 -11.16 11.44 3.75
N SER A 248 -12.41 11.66 3.35
CA SER A 248 -13.05 12.97 3.46
C SER A 248 -13.16 13.41 4.92
N GLN A 249 -13.19 14.71 5.16
CA GLN A 249 -13.26 15.29 6.51
C GLN A 249 -14.50 14.82 7.29
N ASP A 250 -15.60 14.53 6.61
CA ASP A 250 -16.85 14.04 7.19
C ASP A 250 -16.92 12.51 7.34
N CYS A 251 -15.83 11.79 7.05
CA CYS A 251 -15.71 10.33 7.22
C CYS A 251 -16.70 9.49 6.38
N LYS A 252 -17.23 10.04 5.28
CA LYS A 252 -18.24 9.37 4.44
C LYS A 252 -17.71 8.85 3.11
N SER A 253 -16.51 9.25 2.70
CA SER A 253 -15.96 8.87 1.40
C SER A 253 -14.45 8.74 1.44
N VAL A 254 -13.93 7.96 0.49
CA VAL A 254 -12.50 7.86 0.20
C VAL A 254 -12.18 8.83 -0.94
N SER A 255 -11.27 9.76 -0.69
CA SER A 255 -10.77 10.70 -1.69
C SER A 255 -9.73 10.10 -2.62
N ALA A 256 -8.94 9.14 -2.13
CA ALA A 256 -7.95 8.42 -2.95
C ALA A 256 -7.49 7.11 -2.29
N MET A 257 -7.33 6.07 -3.10
CA MET A 257 -6.55 4.87 -2.79
C MET A 257 -5.10 5.07 -3.24
N LEU A 258 -4.16 4.76 -2.36
CA LEU A 258 -2.73 4.98 -2.55
C LEU A 258 -1.96 3.65 -2.49
N ASP A 259 -0.65 3.74 -2.67
CA ASP A 259 0.30 2.65 -2.42
C ASP A 259 -0.01 1.34 -3.15
N TRP A 260 0.25 1.33 -4.45
CA TRP A 260 -0.07 0.23 -5.35
C TRP A 260 1.12 -0.71 -5.58
N GLU A 261 2.13 -0.68 -4.70
CA GLU A 261 3.40 -1.39 -4.89
C GLU A 261 3.26 -2.93 -4.82
N MET A 262 2.26 -3.40 -4.06
CA MET A 262 1.95 -4.82 -3.89
C MET A 262 0.83 -5.31 -4.81
N ILE A 263 0.41 -4.52 -5.81
CA ILE A 263 -0.68 -4.89 -6.71
C ILE A 263 -0.35 -6.21 -7.42
N THR A 264 -1.32 -7.12 -7.44
CA THR A 264 -1.09 -8.46 -7.97
C THR A 264 -2.38 -9.15 -8.38
N LEU A 265 -2.24 -10.37 -8.93
CA LEU A 265 -3.35 -11.28 -9.20
C LEU A 265 -3.45 -12.30 -8.06
N GLY A 266 -4.66 -12.53 -7.59
CA GLY A 266 -4.95 -13.46 -6.49
C GLY A 266 -6.44 -13.54 -6.23
N ASN A 267 -6.85 -14.18 -5.14
CA ASN A 267 -8.22 -14.08 -4.69
C ASN A 267 -8.40 -12.74 -3.96
N PRO A 268 -9.35 -11.88 -4.37
CA PRO A 268 -9.53 -10.57 -3.75
C PRO A 268 -9.91 -10.59 -2.25
N LEU A 269 -10.30 -11.75 -1.70
CA LEU A 269 -10.47 -11.94 -0.25
C LEU A 269 -9.17 -11.70 0.54
N GLN A 270 -8.00 -11.86 -0.10
CA GLN A 270 -6.71 -11.59 0.54
C GLN A 270 -6.53 -10.14 0.99
N ASP A 271 -7.18 -9.20 0.30
CA ASP A 271 -7.08 -7.78 0.62
C ASP A 271 -7.94 -7.43 1.84
N VAL A 272 -9.10 -8.06 1.97
CA VAL A 272 -9.96 -7.92 3.17
C VAL A 272 -9.29 -8.56 4.38
N ALA A 273 -8.66 -9.71 4.20
CA ALA A 273 -7.89 -10.36 5.26
C ALA A 273 -6.68 -9.52 5.66
N TRP A 274 -5.98 -8.89 4.71
CA TRP A 274 -4.90 -7.95 4.99
C TRP A 274 -5.36 -6.72 5.78
N TRP A 275 -6.48 -6.11 5.35
CA TRP A 275 -7.11 -4.99 6.02
C TRP A 275 -7.42 -5.29 7.49
N ASN A 276 -8.14 -6.39 7.74
CA ASN A 276 -8.52 -6.81 9.08
C ASN A 276 -7.29 -7.24 9.91
N PHE A 277 -6.32 -7.94 9.31
CA PHE A 277 -5.14 -8.41 10.01
C PHE A 277 -4.27 -7.26 10.51
N LEU A 278 -4.11 -6.19 9.72
CA LEU A 278 -3.32 -5.04 10.16
C LEU A 278 -4.02 -4.23 11.25
N ASP A 279 -5.33 -4.07 11.17
CA ASP A 279 -6.10 -3.46 12.27
C ASP A 279 -5.98 -4.29 13.56
N TYR A 280 -6.07 -5.62 13.47
CA TYR A 280 -5.83 -6.52 14.60
C TYR A 280 -4.41 -6.40 15.13
N PHE A 281 -3.40 -6.43 14.26
CA PHE A 281 -1.99 -6.29 14.62
C PHE A 281 -1.75 -4.97 15.39
N PHE A 282 -2.27 -3.86 14.88
CA PHE A 282 -2.11 -2.53 15.48
C PHE A 282 -3.02 -2.27 16.69
N SER A 283 -3.90 -3.22 17.06
CA SER A 283 -4.75 -3.13 18.24
C SER A 283 -4.48 -4.29 19.19
N ASP A 284 -5.36 -5.29 19.20
CA ASP A 284 -5.33 -6.42 20.15
C ASP A 284 -4.02 -7.20 20.03
N GLY A 285 -3.45 -7.26 18.83
CA GLY A 285 -2.11 -7.75 18.55
C GLY A 285 -1.13 -7.15 19.55
N LEU A 286 -1.03 -5.81 19.59
CA LEU A 286 -0.22 -4.95 20.48
C LEU A 286 -0.70 -4.88 21.93
N GLY A 287 -1.79 -5.56 22.28
CA GLY A 287 -2.42 -5.43 23.60
C GLY A 287 -3.11 -4.07 23.82
N ILE A 288 -3.42 -3.37 22.74
CA ILE A 288 -4.12 -2.08 22.73
C ILE A 288 -5.58 -2.35 22.36
N PRO A 289 -6.57 -1.87 23.11
CA PRO A 289 -7.97 -2.06 22.73
C PRO A 289 -8.25 -1.49 21.34
N ARG A 290 -8.89 -2.29 20.49
CA ARG A 290 -9.43 -1.83 19.22
C ARG A 290 -10.40 -0.66 19.42
N LEU A 291 -10.37 0.33 18.53
CA LEU A 291 -11.24 1.52 18.65
C LEU A 291 -12.72 1.12 18.62
N GLU A 292 -13.48 1.61 19.60
CA GLU A 292 -14.93 1.48 19.63
C GLU A 292 -15.57 2.12 18.39
N GLY A 293 -16.55 1.44 17.81
CA GLY A 293 -17.29 1.86 16.61
C GLY A 293 -16.84 1.21 15.31
N LEU A 294 -15.66 0.58 15.28
CA LEU A 294 -15.23 -0.18 14.10
C LEU A 294 -16.05 -1.49 13.97
N PRO A 295 -16.58 -1.82 12.77
CA PRO A 295 -17.28 -3.09 12.54
C PRO A 295 -16.42 -4.31 12.92
N SER A 296 -17.07 -5.43 13.27
CA SER A 296 -16.35 -6.69 13.47
C SER A 296 -15.65 -7.13 12.18
N TYR A 297 -14.65 -8.02 12.31
CA TYR A 297 -13.97 -8.55 11.14
C TYR A 297 -14.93 -9.39 10.28
N GLU A 298 -15.86 -10.11 10.92
CA GLU A 298 -16.92 -10.88 10.26
C GLU A 298 -17.89 -9.97 9.50
N ASP A 299 -18.35 -8.87 10.12
CA ASP A 299 -19.23 -7.89 9.45
C ASP A 299 -18.51 -7.21 8.29
N THR A 300 -17.20 -6.97 8.43
CA THR A 300 -16.35 -6.42 7.37
C THR A 300 -16.29 -7.34 6.15
N VAL A 301 -16.06 -8.64 6.36
CA VAL A 301 -16.07 -9.65 5.29
C VAL A 301 -17.47 -9.75 4.66
N ALA A 302 -18.52 -9.81 5.48
CA ALA A 302 -19.89 -9.92 4.99
C ALA A 302 -20.32 -8.70 4.14
N ARG A 303 -19.93 -7.49 4.55
CA ARG A 303 -20.17 -6.26 3.78
C ARG A 303 -19.44 -6.32 2.44
N TRP A 304 -18.17 -6.68 2.46
CA TRP A 304 -17.35 -6.80 1.26
C TRP A 304 -17.89 -7.84 0.29
N GLU A 305 -18.26 -9.02 0.77
CA GLU A 305 -18.80 -10.13 -0.04
C GLU A 305 -20.08 -9.67 -0.75
N LYS A 306 -21.00 -9.03 -0.01
CA LYS A 306 -22.24 -8.49 -0.57
C LYS A 306 -21.99 -7.42 -1.65
N ALA A 307 -21.01 -6.55 -1.46
CA ALA A 307 -20.76 -5.42 -2.37
C ALA A 307 -19.90 -5.79 -3.59
N SER A 308 -18.95 -6.72 -3.42
CA SER A 308 -18.00 -7.12 -4.46
C SER A 308 -18.52 -8.26 -5.34
N GLY A 309 -19.35 -9.14 -4.77
CA GLY A 309 -19.81 -10.37 -5.41
C GLY A 309 -18.80 -11.52 -5.37
N PHE A 310 -17.67 -11.36 -4.66
CA PHE A 310 -16.71 -12.43 -4.37
C PHE A 310 -17.06 -13.14 -3.06
N SER A 311 -16.73 -14.43 -2.96
CA SER A 311 -17.01 -15.25 -1.78
C SER A 311 -16.04 -14.96 -0.62
N GLY A 312 -16.57 -14.89 0.61
CA GLY A 312 -15.80 -14.84 1.86
C GLY A 312 -15.46 -16.22 2.46
N GLU A 313 -15.83 -17.33 1.80
CA GLU A 313 -15.80 -18.70 2.36
C GLU A 313 -14.45 -19.10 2.98
N HIS A 314 -13.33 -18.71 2.35
CA HIS A 314 -11.98 -19.12 2.77
C HIS A 314 -11.26 -18.04 3.60
N TYR A 315 -11.98 -17.17 4.29
CA TYR A 315 -11.39 -16.05 5.03
C TYR A 315 -10.29 -16.46 6.01
N LYS A 316 -10.46 -17.55 6.76
CA LYS A 316 -9.44 -18.06 7.70
C LYS A 316 -8.11 -18.40 7.01
N TYR A 317 -8.15 -18.94 5.79
CA TYR A 317 -6.92 -19.21 5.02
C TYR A 317 -6.20 -17.90 4.67
N TYR A 318 -6.94 -16.91 4.20
CA TYR A 318 -6.39 -15.61 3.84
C TYR A 318 -5.94 -14.77 5.04
N TRP A 319 -6.55 -14.97 6.20
CA TRP A 319 -6.12 -14.41 7.48
C TRP A 319 -4.72 -14.90 7.87
N VAL A 320 -4.48 -16.21 7.77
CA VAL A 320 -3.13 -16.80 7.97
C VAL A 320 -2.15 -16.28 6.93
N PHE A 321 -2.58 -16.18 5.66
CA PHE A 321 -1.73 -15.68 4.60
C PHE A 321 -1.34 -14.21 4.81
N ALA A 322 -2.26 -13.36 5.30
CA ALA A 322 -1.95 -11.99 5.68
C ALA A 322 -0.90 -11.95 6.80
N GLY A 323 -1.06 -12.76 7.84
CA GLY A 323 -0.10 -12.82 8.94
C GLY A 323 1.28 -13.32 8.53
N LEU A 324 1.37 -14.33 7.65
CA LEU A 324 2.65 -14.77 7.09
C LEU A 324 3.35 -13.66 6.31
N ARG A 325 2.63 -13.01 5.39
CA ARG A 325 3.17 -11.92 4.57
C ARG A 325 3.70 -10.79 5.45
N TYR A 326 2.92 -10.37 6.44
CA TYR A 326 3.33 -9.31 7.35
C TYR A 326 4.49 -9.71 8.27
N GLY A 327 4.49 -10.94 8.79
CA GLY A 327 5.60 -11.49 9.57
C GLY A 327 6.92 -11.51 8.79
N LEU A 328 6.90 -11.89 7.52
CA LEU A 328 8.08 -11.85 6.65
C LEU A 328 8.55 -10.42 6.37
N ILE A 329 7.64 -9.48 6.12
CA ILE A 329 7.98 -8.06 5.91
C ILE A 329 8.63 -7.47 7.17
N MET A 330 8.06 -7.71 8.35
CA MET A 330 8.65 -7.24 9.61
C MET A 330 10.00 -7.87 9.89
N SER A 331 10.15 -9.17 9.62
CA SER A 331 11.44 -9.86 9.71
C SER A 331 12.49 -9.24 8.78
N ARG A 332 12.09 -8.84 7.56
CA ARG A 332 12.98 -8.12 6.64
C ARG A 332 13.41 -6.77 7.19
N ILE A 333 12.49 -6.02 7.81
CA ILE A 333 12.80 -4.74 8.45
C ILE A 333 13.81 -4.93 9.59
N MET A 334 13.67 -5.98 10.41
CA MET A 334 14.66 -6.31 11.45
C MET A 334 16.05 -6.59 10.85
N VAL A 335 16.13 -7.35 9.75
CA VAL A 335 17.39 -7.58 9.01
C VAL A 335 17.98 -6.27 8.48
N ALA A 336 17.13 -5.40 7.93
CA ALA A 336 17.53 -4.09 7.40
C ALA A 336 18.12 -3.19 8.49
N GLN A 337 17.54 -3.21 9.68
CA GLN A 337 17.97 -2.43 10.85
C GLN A 337 19.11 -3.08 11.64
N GLY A 338 19.60 -4.25 11.22
CA GLY A 338 20.66 -4.99 11.93
C GLY A 338 20.20 -5.62 13.25
N GLN A 339 18.89 -5.68 13.50
CA GLN A 339 18.26 -6.26 14.69
C GLN A 339 18.07 -7.77 14.51
N HIS A 340 19.16 -8.48 14.23
CA HIS A 340 19.10 -9.90 13.87
C HIS A 340 18.56 -10.81 14.97
N ASP A 341 18.70 -10.40 16.24
CA ASP A 341 18.17 -11.08 17.42
C ASP A 341 16.64 -11.01 17.53
N GLN A 342 16.01 -10.03 16.87
CA GLN A 342 14.57 -9.83 16.88
C GLN A 342 13.87 -10.49 15.70
N ILE A 343 14.58 -11.13 14.77
CA ILE A 343 13.97 -11.74 13.57
C ILE A 343 12.94 -12.80 13.95
N GLU A 344 13.30 -13.77 14.80
CA GLU A 344 12.43 -14.90 15.15
C GLU A 344 11.22 -14.48 15.99
N ASP A 345 11.46 -13.60 16.98
CA ASP A 345 10.49 -13.21 18.00
C ASP A 345 9.97 -11.78 17.81
N ASN A 346 9.98 -11.27 16.57
CA ASN A 346 9.36 -9.98 16.30
C ASN A 346 7.85 -10.03 16.58
N PHE A 347 7.28 -8.85 16.77
CA PHE A 347 5.90 -8.74 17.18
C PHE A 347 4.91 -9.38 16.18
N ALA A 348 5.18 -9.26 14.87
CA ALA A 348 4.31 -9.80 13.84
C ALA A 348 4.34 -11.33 13.79
N THR A 349 5.50 -11.95 13.98
CA THR A 349 5.61 -13.41 14.02
C THR A 349 4.98 -13.98 15.30
N GLY A 350 5.06 -13.25 16.41
CA GLY A 350 4.33 -13.57 17.65
C GLY A 350 2.81 -13.54 17.46
N VAL A 351 2.27 -12.52 16.77
CA VAL A 351 0.84 -12.44 16.41
C VAL A 351 0.44 -13.57 15.46
N LEU A 352 1.25 -13.85 14.43
CA LEU A 352 1.01 -14.97 13.51
C LEU A 352 0.95 -16.31 14.26
N LYS A 353 1.84 -16.52 15.23
CA LYS A 353 1.82 -17.73 16.05
C LYS A 353 0.50 -17.89 16.80
N LYS A 354 -0.02 -16.83 17.43
CA LYS A 354 -1.34 -16.86 18.10
C LYS A 354 -2.45 -17.20 17.12
N VAL A 355 -2.44 -16.59 15.93
CA VAL A 355 -3.40 -16.90 14.86
C VAL A 355 -3.38 -18.38 14.50
N MET A 356 -2.19 -18.98 14.40
CA MET A 356 -2.06 -20.42 14.11
C MET A 356 -2.55 -21.32 15.26
N GLU A 357 -2.45 -20.87 16.51
CA GLU A 357 -2.94 -21.60 17.69
C GLU A 357 -4.48 -21.57 17.80
N GLU A 358 -5.14 -20.61 17.15
CA GLU A 358 -6.60 -20.42 17.16
C GLU A 358 -7.34 -21.06 15.97
N LEU A 359 -6.60 -21.57 14.97
CA LEU A 359 -7.14 -22.32 13.81
C LEU A 359 -7.65 -23.70 14.21
#